data_AF-A0A0Q6FRX1-F1
#
_entry.id   AF-A0A0Q6FRX1-F1
#
_cell.length_a   1.000
_cell.length_b   1.000
_cell.length_c   1.000
_cell.angle_alpha   90.00
_cell.angle_beta   90.00
_cell.angle_gamma   90.00
#
_symmetry.space_group_name_H-M   'P 1'
#
loop_
_entity.id
_entity.type
_entity.pdbx_description
1 polymer ?
#
loop_
_entity_poly.entity_id
_entity_poly.type
_entity_poly.pdbx_seq_one_letter_code
_entity_poly.pdbx_strand_id
1 'polypeptide(L)'
;MDRTVLVGLLQVVGISLVPVALLVGLGRAPRAWAWCARVVGPRLPRRRRPEAPTGPPLEKLAADLRRLHPDVHHPRPGTRMAKQQGVQLAYDERLAAAGTALEVPTSLLSLPLYGLEREAERMRLEHALTAAGLVWQPRPSPGQDLPQ
;
A
#
# COMPACT_ATOMS: atom_id res chain seq x y z
N MET A 1 51.11 19.82 -8.70
CA MET A 1 50.42 19.06 -7.63
C MET A 1 50.87 17.63 -7.73
N ASP A 2 51.69 17.20 -6.77
CA ASP A 2 52.38 15.93 -6.83
C ASP A 2 51.40 14.78 -6.82
N ARG A 3 51.69 13.76 -7.65
CA ARG A 3 50.84 12.58 -7.87
C ARG A 3 50.43 11.90 -6.55
N THR A 4 51.30 12.02 -5.53
CA THR A 4 51.11 11.60 -4.15
C THR A 4 49.99 12.35 -3.42
N VAL A 5 49.86 13.66 -3.61
CA VAL A 5 48.79 14.46 -2.98
C VAL A 5 47.44 14.13 -3.62
N LEU A 6 47.41 13.89 -4.94
CA LEU A 6 46.21 13.48 -5.65
C LEU A 6 45.72 12.10 -5.16
N VAL A 7 46.64 11.15 -4.99
CA VAL A 7 46.34 9.80 -4.49
C VAL A 7 45.83 9.85 -3.05
N GLY A 8 46.46 10.65 -2.18
CA GLY A 8 46.04 10.82 -0.78
C GLY A 8 44.64 11.44 -0.67
N LEU A 9 44.33 12.47 -1.47
CA LEU A 9 43.01 13.10 -1.47
C LEU A 9 41.92 12.13 -1.93
N LEU A 10 42.19 11.35 -2.99
CA LEU A 10 41.24 10.36 -3.51
C LEU A 10 40.92 9.28 -2.47
N GLN A 11 41.92 8.89 -1.67
CA GLN A 11 41.80 7.88 -0.63
C GLN A 11 40.94 8.37 0.54
N VAL A 12 41.11 9.64 0.96
CA VAL A 12 40.30 10.25 2.03
C VAL A 12 38.84 10.43 1.59
N VAL A 13 38.61 10.89 0.35
CA VAL A 13 37.26 11.02 -0.22
C VAL A 13 36.58 9.66 -0.38
N GLY A 14 37.33 8.63 -0.78
CA GLY A 14 36.81 7.27 -0.84
C GLY A 14 36.35 6.75 0.52
N ILE A 15 37.18 6.92 1.56
CA ILE A 15 36.88 6.43 2.92
C ILE A 15 35.67 7.14 3.54
N SER A 16 35.46 8.43 3.26
CA SER A 16 34.34 9.19 3.81
C SER A 16 32.99 8.89 3.14
N LEU A 17 32.99 8.49 1.87
CA LEU A 17 31.77 8.12 1.15
C LEU A 17 31.26 6.72 1.53
N VAL A 18 32.15 5.83 2.00
CA VAL A 18 31.81 4.45 2.40
C VAL A 18 30.73 4.39 3.48
N PRO A 19 30.81 5.09 4.63
CA PRO A 19 29.78 5.02 5.66
C PRO A 19 28.45 5.63 5.22
N VAL A 20 28.46 6.65 4.36
CA VAL A 20 27.24 7.25 3.79
C VAL A 20 26.56 6.28 2.83
N ALA A 21 27.34 5.64 1.95
CA ALA A 21 26.84 4.60 1.05
C ALA A 21 26.30 3.39 1.82
N LEU A 22 26.96 3.00 2.92
CA LEU A 22 26.52 1.92 3.80
C LEU A 22 25.19 2.25 4.49
N LEU A 23 25.04 3.46 5.03
CA LEU A 23 23.80 3.95 5.66
C LEU A 23 22.64 4.04 4.68
N VAL A 24 22.87 4.59 3.48
CA VAL A 24 21.86 4.64 2.41
C VAL A 24 21.50 3.24 1.94
N GLY A 25 22.50 2.37 1.76
CA GLY A 25 22.31 0.97 1.39
C GLY A 25 21.45 0.22 2.42
N LEU A 26 21.78 0.32 3.71
CA LEU A 26 21.08 -0.39 4.78
C LEU A 26 19.66 0.16 5.04
N GLY A 27 19.46 1.48 4.88
CA GLY A 27 18.15 2.12 5.02
C GLY A 27 17.23 1.91 3.81
N ARG A 28 17.79 1.75 2.60
CA ARG A 28 17.04 1.42 1.38
C ARG A 28 16.89 -0.08 1.16
N ALA A 29 17.74 -0.92 1.72
CA ALA A 29 17.68 -2.38 1.59
C ALA A 29 16.33 -2.99 1.97
N PRO A 30 15.69 -2.71 3.13
CA PRO A 30 14.41 -3.33 3.46
C PRO A 30 13.25 -2.79 2.62
N ARG A 31 13.33 -1.54 2.15
CA ARG A 31 12.29 -0.91 1.29
C ARG A 31 12.42 -1.33 -0.18
N ALA A 32 13.63 -1.39 -0.70
CA ALA A 32 13.93 -1.83 -2.05
C ALA A 32 13.81 -3.35 -2.20
N TRP A 33 14.17 -4.14 -1.17
CA TRP A 33 13.94 -5.59 -1.18
C TRP A 33 12.45 -5.92 -1.17
N ALA A 34 11.65 -5.23 -0.35
CA ALA A 34 10.20 -5.39 -0.39
C ALA A 34 9.60 -4.92 -1.73
N TRP A 35 10.17 -3.89 -2.37
CA TRP A 35 9.73 -3.41 -3.69
C TRP A 35 10.13 -4.38 -4.82
N CYS A 36 11.37 -4.84 -4.87
CA CYS A 36 11.87 -5.80 -5.85
C CYS A 36 11.24 -7.20 -5.68
N ALA A 37 11.02 -7.68 -4.46
CA ALA A 37 10.32 -8.95 -4.23
C ALA A 37 8.83 -8.89 -4.67
N ARG A 38 8.24 -7.69 -4.72
CA ARG A 38 6.86 -7.46 -5.21
C ARG A 38 6.78 -7.23 -6.73
N VAL A 39 7.81 -6.66 -7.34
CA VAL A 39 7.87 -6.44 -8.81
C VAL A 39 8.47 -7.64 -9.56
N VAL A 40 9.36 -8.39 -8.91
CA VAL A 40 10.10 -9.54 -9.46
C VAL A 40 9.80 -10.80 -8.63
N GLY A 41 8.53 -11.00 -8.25
CA GLY A 41 8.08 -12.34 -7.85
C GLY A 41 8.50 -13.33 -8.96
N PRO A 42 9.20 -14.43 -8.65
CA PRO A 42 9.86 -15.20 -9.68
C PRO A 42 8.80 -15.84 -10.56
N ARG A 43 8.83 -15.46 -11.84
CA ARG A 43 8.15 -16.16 -12.95
C ARG A 43 8.80 -17.53 -13.18
N LEU A 44 8.82 -18.38 -12.15
CA LEU A 44 9.06 -19.80 -12.34
C LEU A 44 7.78 -20.37 -12.98
N PRO A 45 7.85 -20.98 -14.17
CA PRO A 45 6.74 -21.73 -14.72
C PRO A 45 6.62 -23.03 -13.90
N ARG A 46 6.09 -22.92 -12.68
CA ARG A 46 5.80 -24.06 -11.83
C ARG A 46 4.50 -24.65 -12.36
N ARG A 47 4.68 -25.75 -13.10
CA ARG A 47 3.65 -26.66 -13.61
C ARG A 47 2.38 -26.61 -12.74
N ARG A 48 1.30 -26.07 -13.32
CA ARG A 48 -0.03 -25.86 -12.74
C ARG A 48 -0.48 -27.05 -11.88
N ARG A 49 -0.47 -26.86 -10.57
CA ARG A 49 -1.53 -27.38 -9.69
C ARG A 49 -2.39 -26.14 -9.39
N PRO A 50 -3.74 -26.18 -9.46
CA PRO A 50 -4.55 -25.05 -9.01
C PRO A 50 -4.25 -24.86 -7.53
N GLU A 51 -3.41 -23.87 -7.22
CA GLU A 51 -3.10 -23.48 -5.86
C GLU A 51 -4.41 -22.87 -5.34
N ALA A 52 -4.94 -23.46 -4.27
CA ALA A 52 -6.14 -22.91 -3.64
C ALA A 52 -5.85 -21.43 -3.33
N PRO A 53 -6.79 -20.51 -3.62
CA PRO A 53 -6.58 -19.09 -3.38
C PRO A 53 -6.07 -18.88 -1.95
N THR A 54 -4.88 -18.31 -1.82
CA THR A 54 -4.22 -18.10 -0.52
C THR A 54 -4.83 -16.83 0.09
N GLY A 55 -5.98 -16.99 0.75
CA GLY A 55 -6.72 -15.88 1.36
C GLY A 55 -8.23 -16.07 1.30
N PRO A 56 -9.03 -15.21 1.96
CA PRO A 56 -10.47 -15.22 1.80
C PRO A 56 -10.83 -15.00 0.31
N PRO A 57 -11.91 -15.63 -0.17
CA PRO A 57 -12.36 -15.46 -1.56
C PRO A 57 -12.64 -13.98 -1.85
N LEU A 58 -12.28 -13.53 -3.04
CA LEU A 58 -12.40 -12.13 -3.44
C LEU A 58 -13.85 -11.63 -3.34
N GLU A 59 -14.81 -12.51 -3.59
CA GLU A 59 -16.25 -12.25 -3.45
C GLU A 59 -16.63 -11.90 -2.00
N LYS A 60 -16.01 -12.57 -1.03
CA LYS A 60 -16.22 -12.28 0.40
C LYS A 60 -15.59 -10.94 0.76
N LEU A 61 -14.41 -10.63 0.24
CA LEU A 61 -13.79 -9.31 0.43
C LEU A 61 -14.64 -8.20 -0.17
N ALA A 62 -15.18 -8.40 -1.39
CA ALA A 62 -16.08 -7.44 -2.04
C ALA A 62 -17.38 -7.23 -1.22
N ALA A 63 -17.96 -8.31 -0.68
CA ALA A 63 -19.14 -8.24 0.16
C ALA A 63 -18.87 -7.50 1.48
N ASP A 64 -17.74 -7.79 2.13
CA ASP A 64 -17.32 -7.11 3.36
C ASP A 64 -17.06 -5.62 3.11
N LEU A 65 -16.37 -5.27 2.01
CA LEU A 65 -16.15 -3.88 1.61
C LEU A 65 -17.46 -3.15 1.33
N ARG A 66 -18.39 -3.78 0.59
CA ARG A 66 -19.72 -3.20 0.31
C ARG A 66 -20.51 -2.92 1.58
N ARG A 67 -20.39 -3.80 2.58
CA ARG A 67 -21.05 -3.64 3.88
C ARG A 67 -20.42 -2.51 4.70
N LEU A 68 -19.10 -2.39 4.71
CA LEU A 68 -18.37 -1.43 5.55
C LEU A 68 -18.30 -0.02 4.94
N HIS A 69 -18.27 0.10 3.62
CA HIS A 69 -18.13 1.37 2.91
C HIS A 69 -19.09 2.48 3.39
N PRO A 70 -20.41 2.28 3.52
CA PRO A 70 -21.29 3.34 4.01
C PRO A 70 -20.97 3.77 5.46
N ASP A 71 -20.53 2.86 6.33
CA ASP A 71 -20.21 3.20 7.72
C ASP A 71 -18.91 4.03 7.84
N VAL A 72 -18.01 3.93 6.85
CA VAL A 72 -16.76 4.73 6.78
C VAL A 72 -17.02 6.12 6.19
N HIS A 73 -17.74 6.20 5.06
CA HIS A 73 -17.94 7.48 4.35
C HIS A 73 -19.15 8.27 4.85
N HIS A 74 -20.15 7.61 5.43
CA HIS A 74 -21.38 8.22 5.93
C HIS A 74 -21.69 7.71 7.36
N PRO A 75 -20.79 7.94 8.33
CA PRO A 75 -20.96 7.44 9.68
C PRO A 75 -22.24 8.00 10.32
N ARG A 76 -23.00 7.14 11.00
CA ARG A 76 -24.24 7.57 11.67
C ARG A 76 -23.94 8.61 12.77
N PRO A 77 -24.72 9.70 12.86
CA PRO A 77 -24.60 10.65 13.96
C PRO A 77 -24.71 9.96 15.32
N GLY A 78 -23.88 10.38 16.28
CA GLY A 78 -23.87 9.80 17.63
C GLY A 78 -23.15 8.44 17.75
N THR A 79 -22.49 7.95 16.69
CA THR A 79 -21.65 6.75 16.78
C THR A 79 -20.43 7.04 17.67
N ARG A 80 -20.15 6.17 18.64
CA ARG A 80 -18.96 6.28 19.51
C ARG A 80 -17.68 6.27 18.68
N MET A 81 -16.71 7.12 19.02
CA MET A 81 -15.41 7.21 18.32
C MET A 81 -14.72 5.85 18.20
N ALA A 82 -14.69 5.04 19.26
CA ALA A 82 -14.09 3.71 19.24
C ALA A 82 -14.73 2.78 18.20
N LYS A 83 -16.05 2.90 17.99
CA LYS A 83 -16.76 2.11 16.97
C LYS A 83 -16.41 2.60 15.55
N GLN A 84 -16.33 3.92 15.35
CA GLN A 84 -15.92 4.48 14.06
C GLN A 84 -14.49 4.03 13.69
N GLN A 85 -13.57 4.10 14.65
CA GLN A 85 -12.19 3.63 14.47
C GLN A 85 -12.13 2.13 14.15
N GLY A 86 -12.90 1.31 14.86
CA GLY A 86 -12.97 -0.13 14.59
C GLY A 86 -13.49 -0.47 13.19
N VAL A 87 -14.50 0.26 12.71
CA VAL A 87 -15.01 0.11 11.33
C VAL A 87 -13.95 0.53 10.31
N GLN A 88 -13.27 1.65 10.53
CA GLN A 88 -12.23 2.14 9.63
C GLN A 88 -11.03 1.17 9.54
N LEU A 89 -10.64 0.59 10.68
CA LEU A 89 -9.59 -0.43 10.74
C LEU A 89 -9.98 -1.69 9.96
N ALA A 90 -11.18 -2.20 10.21
CA ALA A 90 -11.69 -3.36 9.49
C ALA A 90 -11.76 -3.08 7.98
N TYR A 91 -12.14 -1.88 7.59
CA TYR A 91 -12.19 -1.48 6.18
C TYR A 91 -10.80 -1.44 5.54
N ASP A 92 -9.81 -0.82 6.20
CA ASP A 92 -8.42 -0.78 5.74
C ASP A 92 -7.82 -2.20 5.58
N GLU A 93 -8.11 -3.11 6.52
CA GLU A 93 -7.70 -4.51 6.43
C GLU A 93 -8.29 -5.21 5.20
N ARG A 94 -9.58 -4.98 4.90
CA ARG A 94 -10.22 -5.57 3.71
C ARG A 94 -9.72 -4.96 2.42
N LEU A 95 -9.43 -3.66 2.38
CA LEU A 95 -8.79 -3.02 1.23
C LEU A 95 -7.39 -3.59 0.98
N ALA A 96 -6.58 -3.77 2.02
CA ALA A 96 -5.24 -4.35 1.89
C ALA A 96 -5.27 -5.82 1.44
N ALA A 97 -6.21 -6.61 1.96
CA ALA A 97 -6.42 -7.98 1.53
C ALA A 97 -6.86 -8.06 0.06
N ALA A 98 -7.78 -7.18 -0.37
CA ALA A 98 -8.20 -7.08 -1.77
C ALA A 98 -7.04 -6.62 -2.67
N GLY A 99 -6.21 -5.69 -2.20
CA GLY A 99 -4.99 -5.26 -2.88
C GLY A 99 -4.03 -6.41 -3.11
N THR A 100 -3.83 -7.25 -2.10
CA THR A 100 -3.02 -8.47 -2.23
C THR A 100 -3.61 -9.45 -3.24
N ALA A 101 -4.93 -9.69 -3.16
CA ALA A 101 -5.61 -10.66 -4.04
C ALA A 101 -5.62 -10.23 -5.53
N LEU A 102 -5.62 -8.94 -5.80
CA LEU A 102 -5.59 -8.36 -7.16
C LEU A 102 -4.20 -7.87 -7.58
N GLU A 103 -3.17 -8.19 -6.80
CA GLU A 103 -1.78 -7.76 -7.04
C GLU A 103 -1.62 -6.24 -7.17
N VAL A 104 -2.50 -5.46 -6.52
CA VAL A 104 -2.43 -4.00 -6.43
C VAL A 104 -1.50 -3.61 -5.29
N PRO A 105 -0.41 -2.87 -5.55
CA PRO A 105 0.50 -2.43 -4.50
C PRO A 105 -0.21 -1.54 -3.48
N THR A 106 0.09 -1.74 -2.19
CA THR A 106 -0.45 -0.94 -1.07
C THR A 106 0.60 -0.74 0.02
N SER A 107 0.57 0.44 0.65
CA SER A 107 1.28 0.74 1.90
C SER A 107 0.32 1.02 3.06
N LEU A 108 -0.99 0.85 2.86
CA LEU A 108 -2.05 1.31 3.78
C LEU A 108 -1.84 0.88 5.23
N LEU A 109 -1.52 -0.40 5.46
CA LEU A 109 -1.32 -0.94 6.81
C LEU A 109 0.07 -0.63 7.40
N SER A 110 1.02 -0.13 6.59
CA SER A 110 2.34 0.29 7.05
C SER A 110 2.41 1.77 7.47
N LEU A 111 1.39 2.56 7.12
CA LEU A 111 1.29 3.97 7.48
C LEU A 111 0.78 4.15 8.92
N PRO A 112 1.14 5.25 9.60
CA PRO A 112 0.59 5.58 10.92
C PRO A 112 -0.94 5.56 10.92
N LEU A 113 -1.55 5.11 12.03
CA LEU A 113 -2.99 4.90 12.13
C LEU A 113 -3.83 6.16 11.88
N TYR A 114 -3.25 7.31 12.22
CA TYR A 114 -3.87 8.62 12.08
C TYR A 114 -3.00 9.48 11.16
N GLY A 115 -3.66 10.26 10.31
CA GLY A 115 -2.99 11.23 9.44
C GLY A 115 -3.51 11.21 8.02
N LEU A 116 -3.24 12.31 7.30
CA LEU A 116 -3.68 12.51 5.92
C LEU A 116 -3.03 11.52 4.95
N GLU A 117 -1.82 11.03 5.23
CA GLU A 117 -1.14 10.06 4.38
C GLU A 117 -1.91 8.75 4.26
N ARG A 118 -2.44 8.24 5.39
CA ARG A 118 -3.22 7.00 5.41
C ARG A 118 -4.55 7.17 4.69
N GLU A 119 -5.17 8.35 4.83
CA GLU A 119 -6.40 8.69 4.11
C GLU A 119 -6.17 8.79 2.60
N ALA A 120 -5.08 9.43 2.18
CA ALA A 120 -4.71 9.54 0.77
C ALA A 120 -4.39 8.17 0.16
N GLU A 121 -3.66 7.31 0.88
CA GLU A 121 -3.37 5.94 0.45
C GLU A 121 -4.66 5.09 0.37
N ARG A 122 -5.62 5.30 1.28
CA ARG A 122 -6.94 4.66 1.18
C ARG A 122 -7.63 5.06 -0.11
N MET A 123 -7.81 6.35 -0.36
CA MET A 123 -8.45 6.84 -1.59
C MET A 123 -7.76 6.31 -2.86
N ARG A 124 -6.41 6.33 -2.89
CA ARG A 124 -5.63 5.78 -4.01
C ARG A 124 -5.88 4.29 -4.21
N LEU A 125 -5.90 3.51 -3.13
CA LEU A 125 -6.11 2.07 -3.19
C LEU A 125 -7.55 1.74 -3.63
N GLU A 126 -8.55 2.46 -3.12
CA GLU A 126 -9.93 2.30 -3.55
C GLU A 126 -10.08 2.51 -5.06
N HIS A 127 -9.46 3.58 -5.58
CA HIS A 127 -9.45 3.86 -7.00
C HIS A 127 -8.74 2.75 -7.80
N ALA A 128 -7.57 2.31 -7.34
CA ALA A 128 -6.78 1.27 -8.01
C ALA A 128 -7.51 -0.08 -8.06
N LEU A 129 -8.19 -0.48 -6.97
CA LEU A 129 -9.00 -1.70 -6.93
C LEU A 129 -10.20 -1.60 -7.87
N THR A 130 -10.84 -0.43 -7.95
CA THR A 130 -11.93 -0.17 -8.90
C THR A 130 -11.44 -0.28 -10.35
N ALA A 131 -10.27 0.31 -10.65
CA ALA A 131 -9.63 0.20 -11.96
C ALA A 131 -9.23 -1.25 -12.31
N ALA A 132 -8.90 -2.07 -11.32
CA ALA A 132 -8.66 -3.51 -11.47
C ALA A 132 -9.96 -4.34 -11.62
N GLY A 133 -11.14 -3.71 -11.57
CA GLY A 133 -12.44 -4.33 -11.80
C GLY A 133 -13.20 -4.75 -10.54
N LEU A 134 -12.68 -4.46 -9.34
CA LEU A 134 -13.40 -4.72 -8.09
C LEU A 134 -14.39 -3.58 -7.81
N VAL A 135 -15.68 -3.84 -7.99
CA VAL A 135 -16.73 -2.83 -7.75
C VAL A 135 -17.50 -3.17 -6.47
N TRP A 136 -17.33 -2.35 -5.43
CA TRP A 136 -18.10 -2.44 -4.17
C TRP A 136 -18.76 -1.12 -3.76
N GLN A 137 -18.25 -0.01 -4.28
CA GLN A 137 -18.79 1.31 -3.99
C GLN A 137 -20.14 1.49 -4.69
N PRO A 138 -21.14 2.09 -4.03
CA PRO A 138 -22.35 2.52 -4.70
C PRO A 138 -21.97 3.43 -5.87
N ARG A 139 -22.47 3.14 -7.07
CA ARG A 139 -22.31 4.05 -8.20
C ARG A 139 -22.95 5.39 -7.80
N PRO A 140 -22.22 6.52 -7.84
CA PRO A 140 -22.84 7.82 -7.61
C PRO A 140 -23.98 7.98 -8.60
N SER A 141 -25.19 8.28 -8.09
CA SER A 141 -26.34 8.50 -8.95
C SER A 141 -26.06 9.74 -9.80
N PRO A 142 -26.19 9.68 -11.14
CA PRO A 142 -26.01 10.86 -11.98
C PRO A 142 -27.09 11.88 -11.61
N GLY A 143 -26.72 12.89 -10.80
CA GLY A 143 -27.65 13.89 -10.28
C GLY A 143 -27.30 14.54 -8.94
N GLN A 144 -26.29 14.07 -8.19
CA GLN A 144 -25.91 14.67 -6.89
C GLN A 144 -24.77 15.72 -6.95
N ASP A 145 -24.20 16.01 -8.13
CA ASP A 145 -23.06 16.93 -8.29
C ASP A 145 -23.45 18.35 -8.74
N LEU A 146 -24.68 18.80 -8.50
CA LEU A 146 -25.00 20.23 -8.67
C LEU A 146 -24.80 20.96 -7.34
N PRO A 147 -23.72 21.75 -7.18
CA PRO A 147 -23.69 22.76 -6.13
C PRO A 147 -24.85 23.74 -6.37
N GLN A 148 -25.66 23.98 -5.33
CA GLN A 148 -26.54 25.15 -5.22
C GLN A 148 -25.72 26.32 -4.70
#